data_AF-A0AAV4L8S7-F1
#
_entry.id   AF-A0AAV4L8S7-F1
#
_cell.length_a   1.000
_cell.length_b   1.000
_cell.length_c   1.000
_cell.angle_alpha   90.00
_cell.angle_beta   90.00
_cell.angle_gamma   90.00
#
_symmetry.space_group_name_H-M   'P 1'
#
loop_
_entity.id
_entity.type
_entity.pdbx_description
1 polymer ?
#
loop_
_entity_poly.entity_id
_entity_poly.type
_entity_poly.pdbx_seq_one_letter_code
_entity_poly.pdbx_strand_id
1 'polypeptide(L)' 'MGLDNYRYTRLEDIRADMVAESTRSARKIAKQFALDSQCKVGQIESASQGNIELTEEGDGFMKKARVLSTVYFTLTN' A
#
# COMPACT_ATOMS: atom_id res chain seq x y z
N MET A 1 -35.06 -6.94 4.92
CA MET A 1 -34.06 -6.22 5.73
C MET A 1 -32.70 -6.39 5.07
N GLY A 2 -32.38 -5.51 4.13
CA GLY A 2 -31.02 -5.44 3.58
C GLY A 2 -30.21 -4.57 4.53
N LEU A 3 -29.10 -5.07 5.05
CA LEU A 3 -28.14 -4.24 5.76
C LEU A 3 -27.55 -3.30 4.72
N ASP A 4 -28.13 -2.11 4.63
CA ASP A 4 -27.72 -1.06 3.72
C ASP A 4 -26.22 -0.84 3.89
N ASN A 5 -25.51 -1.04 2.78
CA ASN A 5 -24.12 -0.72 2.58
C ASN A 5 -23.81 0.63 3.24
N TYR A 6 -23.25 0.61 4.46
CA TYR A 6 -22.52 1.74 5.00
C TYR A 6 -21.31 1.93 4.10
N ARG A 7 -21.53 2.64 3.00
CA ARG A 7 -20.50 3.15 2.10
C ARG A 7 -19.55 3.96 2.95
N TYR A 8 -18.44 3.34 3.30
CA TYR A 8 -17.24 4.06 3.68
C TYR A 8 -16.70 4.77 2.43
N THR A 9 -17.36 5.83 1.96
CA THR A 9 -16.83 6.70 0.89
C THR A 9 -15.44 7.20 1.26
N ARG A 10 -15.21 7.51 2.54
CA ARG A 10 -13.88 7.87 3.05
C ARG A 10 -12.85 6.75 2.98
N LEU A 11 -13.24 5.47 2.97
CA LEU A 11 -12.29 4.36 2.86
C LEU A 11 -11.76 4.23 1.43
N GLU A 12 -12.56 4.58 0.41
CA GLU A 12 -12.08 4.62 -0.97
C GLU A 12 -11.09 5.78 -1.20
N ASP A 13 -11.37 6.96 -0.65
CA ASP A 13 -10.45 8.11 -0.71
C ASP A 13 -9.13 7.80 0.03
N ILE A 14 -9.23 7.31 1.27
CA ILE A 14 -8.07 6.93 2.08
C ILE A 14 -7.29 5.78 1.44
N ARG A 15 -7.94 4.86 0.70
CA ARG A 15 -7.25 3.77 -0.01
C ARG A 15 -6.29 4.30 -1.06
N ALA A 16 -6.73 5.23 -1.91
CA ALA A 16 -5.88 5.78 -2.96
C ALA A 16 -4.66 6.49 -2.35
N ASP A 17 -4.88 7.28 -1.30
CA ASP A 17 -3.81 7.98 -0.60
C ASP A 17 -2.85 7.02 0.12
N MET A 18 -3.37 5.98 0.80
CA MET A 18 -2.57 4.95 1.46
C MET A 18 -1.69 4.18 0.47
N VAL A 19 -2.23 3.82 -0.69
CA VAL A 19 -1.46 3.13 -1.75
C VAL A 19 -0.41 4.06 -2.34
N ALA A 20 -0.74 5.34 -2.58
CA ALA A 20 0.19 6.33 -3.10
C ALA A 20 1.36 6.60 -2.13
N GLU A 21 1.07 6.74 -0.84
CA GLU A 21 2.07 6.94 0.21
C GLU A 21 2.95 5.70 0.39
N SER A 22 2.35 4.51 0.41
CA SER A 22 3.08 3.24 0.49
C SER A 22 4.00 3.05 -0.72
N THR A 23 3.51 3.34 -1.92
CA THR A 23 4.30 3.26 -3.16
C THR A 23 5.46 4.26 -3.15
N ARG A 24 5.22 5.49 -2.68
CA ARG A 24 6.27 6.51 -2.55
C ARG A 24 7.37 6.07 -1.58
N SER A 25 6.98 5.48 -0.46
CA SER A 25 7.89 4.94 0.56
C SER A 25 8.68 3.75 0.04
N ALA A 26 8.02 2.78 -0.60
CA ALA A 26 8.67 1.64 -1.24
C ALA A 26 9.68 2.09 -2.30
N ARG A 27 9.35 3.11 -3.11
CA ARG A 27 10.27 3.67 -4.11
C ARG A 27 11.48 4.35 -3.47
N LYS A 28 11.32 5.01 -2.32
CA LYS A 28 12.44 5.60 -1.57
C LYS A 28 13.41 4.51 -1.09
N ILE A 29 12.87 3.42 -0.56
CA ILE A 29 13.65 2.26 -0.13
C ILE A 29 14.37 1.61 -1.32
N ALA A 30 13.65 1.39 -2.43
CA ALA A 30 14.23 0.84 -3.66
C ALA A 30 15.37 1.72 -4.20
N LYS A 31 15.25 3.06 -4.11
CA LYS A 31 16.33 3.99 -4.47
C LYS A 31 17.57 3.81 -3.61
N GLN A 32 17.40 3.61 -2.31
CA GLN A 32 18.52 3.33 -1.41
C GLN A 32 19.22 2.02 -1.79
N PHE A 33 18.47 0.94 -2.01
CA PHE A 33 19.03 -0.34 -2.47
C PHE A 33 19.76 -0.23 -3.81
N ALA A 34 19.21 0.54 -4.75
CA ALA A 34 19.84 0.78 -6.03
C ALA A 34 21.17 1.54 -5.87
N LEU A 35 21.19 2.61 -5.06
CA LEU A 35 22.41 3.35 -4.71
C LEU A 35 23.47 2.44 -4.09
N ASP A 36 23.08 1.64 -3.10
CA ASP A 36 23.98 0.71 -2.41
C ASP A 36 24.53 -0.37 -3.37
N SER A 37 23.77 -0.71 -4.42
CA SER A 37 24.14 -1.69 -5.45
C SER A 37 24.78 -1.08 -6.70
N GLN A 38 25.06 0.23 -6.71
CA GLN A 38 25.54 0.99 -7.90
C GLN A 38 24.62 0.88 -9.14
N CYS A 39 23.33 0.63 -8.90
CA CYS A 39 22.29 0.56 -9.93
C CYS A 39 21.35 1.76 -9.83
N LYS A 40 20.51 1.94 -10.85
CA LYS A 40 19.39 2.89 -10.86
C LYS A 40 18.08 2.12 -10.72
N VAL A 41 17.11 2.70 -10.01
CA VAL A 41 15.74 2.19 -9.99
C VAL A 41 15.11 2.42 -11.37
N GLY A 42 14.79 1.32 -12.04
CA GLY A 42 14.12 1.30 -13.34
C GLY A 42 12.60 1.42 -13.23
N GLN A 43 11.92 0.90 -14.25
CA GLN A 43 10.45 0.91 -14.32
C GLN A 43 9.85 -0.08 -13.31
N ILE A 44 8.58 0.16 -12.95
CA ILE A 44 7.78 -0.81 -12.19
C ILE A 44 7.59 -2.03 -13.09
N GLU A 45 8.09 -3.17 -12.62
CA GLU A 45 7.95 -4.44 -13.32
C GLU A 45 6.56 -5.06 -13.06
N SER A 46 6.12 -4.98 -11.81
CA SER A 46 4.83 -5.51 -11.38
C SER A 46 4.39 -4.80 -10.10
N ALA A 47 3.07 -4.65 -9.94
CA ALA A 47 2.47 -4.17 -8.71
C ALA A 47 1.30 -5.10 -8.35
N SER A 48 1.28 -5.56 -7.10
CA SER A 48 0.23 -6.40 -6.56
C SER A 48 -0.31 -5.78 -5.27
N GLN A 49 -1.62 -5.57 -5.23
CA GLN A 49 -2.32 -5.13 -4.03
C GLN A 49 -2.88 -6.37 -3.32
N GLY A 50 -2.37 -6.63 -2.12
CA GLY A 50 -2.84 -7.70 -1.25
C GLY A 50 -4.20 -7.39 -0.63
N ASN A 51 -4.73 -8.37 0.11
CA ASN A 51 -6.01 -8.23 0.79
C ASN A 51 -5.98 -7.14 1.87
N ILE A 52 -7.15 -6.59 2.14
CA ILE A 52 -7.36 -5.61 3.19
C ILE A 52 -7.71 -6.38 4.46
N GLU A 53 -6.85 -6.29 5.46
CA GLU A 53 -7.11 -6.86 6.77
C GLU A 53 -7.74 -5.79 7.65
N LEU A 54 -8.96 -6.07 8.13
CA LEU A 54 -9.64 -5.26 9.13
C LEU A 54 -9.47 -5.97 10.47
N THR A 55 -8.67 -5.39 11.35
CA THR A 55 -8.46 -5.92 12.71
C THR A 55 -9.17 -5.01 13.69
N GLU A 56 -9.90 -5.58 14.65
CA GLU A 56 -10.50 -4.82 15.74
C GLU A 56 -9.46 -4.66 16.87
N GLU A 57 -9.22 -3.44 17.33
CA GLU A 57 -8.31 -3.15 18.46
C GLU A 57 -9.15 -2.69 19.67
N GLY A 58 -8.98 -3.35 20.83
CA GLY A 58 -9.57 -2.95 22.11
C GLY A 58 -11.05 -3.32 22.30
N ASP A 59 -11.80 -2.49 23.05
CA ASP A 59 -13.22 -2.66 23.45
C ASP A 59 -14.23 -2.63 22.27
N GLY A 60 -13.82 -2.98 21.05
CA GLY A 60 -14.70 -3.14 19.88
C GLY A 60 -15.06 -1.84 19.13
N PHE A 61 -14.62 -0.68 19.62
CA PHE A 61 -14.93 0.61 18.99
C PHE A 61 -13.91 1.07 17.93
N MET A 62 -12.68 0.53 17.92
CA MET A 62 -11.66 0.89 16.94
C MET A 62 -11.39 -0.26 15.97
N LYS A 63 -11.49 0.03 14.67
CA LYS A 63 -11.13 -0.89 13.59
C LYS A 63 -9.90 -0.35 12.86
N LYS A 64 -8.86 -1.16 12.80
CA LYS A 64 -7.62 -0.89 12.08
C LYS A 64 -7.72 -1.54 10.70
N ALA A 65 -7.57 -0.74 9.65
CA ALA A 65 -7.50 -1.24 8.28
C ALA A 65 -6.04 -1.27 7.83
N ARG A 66 -5.56 -2.44 7.43
CA ARG A 66 -4.24 -2.60 6.82
C ARG A 66 -4.40 -3.05 5.37
N VAL A 67 -3.78 -2.31 4.46
CA VAL A 67 -3.68 -2.68 3.05
C VAL A 67 -2.24 -3.07 2.79
N LEU A 68 -2.00 -4.31 2.35
CA LEU A 68 -0.68 -4.71 1.88
C LEU A 68 -0.56 -4.36 0.40
N SER A 69 0.49 -3.68 -0.01
CA SER A 69 0.78 -3.41 -1.43
C SER A 69 2.24 -3.70 -1.70
N THR A 70 2.50 -4.55 -2.68
CA THR A 70 3.83 -4.98 -3.08
C THR A 70 4.12 -4.46 -4.47
N VAL A 71 5.21 -3.71 -4.63
CA VAL A 71 5.64 -3.17 -5.92
C VAL A 71 7.05 -3.65 -6.21
N TYR A 72 7.23 -4.31 -7.35
CA TYR A 72 8.50 -4.78 -7.86
C TYR A 72 9.09 -3.75 -8.83
N PHE A 73 10.36 -3.40 -8.60
CA PHE A 73 11.10 -2.47 -9.46
C PHE A 73 12.26 -3.19 -10.10
N THR A 74 12.48 -2.93 -11.39
CA THR A 74 13.72 -3.33 -12.07
C THR A 74 14.89 -2.49 -11.58
N LEU A 75 16.09 -3.06 -11.61
CA LEU A 75 17.35 -2.32 -11.42
C LEU A 75 18.13 -2.33 -12.74
N THR A 76 18.55 -1.15 -13.19
CA THR A 76 19.31 -0.96 -14.44
C THR A 76 20.61 -0.23 -14.14
N ASN A 77 21.71 -0.58 -14.81
CA ASN A 77 23.02 0.05 -14.66
C ASN A 77 23.17 1.20 -15.69
#